data_AF-A0A9P1G1W5-F1
#
_entry.id   AF-A0A9P1G1W5-F1
#
_cell.length_a   1.000
_cell.length_b   1.000
_cell.length_c   1.000
_cell.angle_alpha   90.00
_cell.angle_beta   90.00
_cell.angle_gamma   90.00
#
_symmetry.space_group_name_H-M   'P 1'
#
loop_
_entity.id
_entity.type
_entity.pdbx_description
1 polymer ?
#
loop_
_entity_poly.entity_id
_entity_poly.type
_entity_poly.pdbx_seq_one_letter_code
_entity_poly.pdbx_strand_id
1 'polypeptide(L)'
;MGKVSQKWHSLGHTVASFDYDYSKENMDFLSVSGFLLILYAILNMAPRALSLWAPDCGSWGIPCRGTSMRSYINPDGYVAYGFVARANMMISRLTLCLLVVVSQSCFYLLEQPAPSLLVRHKRFEWFCNRVAWVFFTRFWMLHHGGSSSKRSVFWGNLSAMNALDKGKMTHAERMAKTTVKTTRSYFDKAGRRRFVGQKKELKSTQAYPEGLGQSLHDIYMEELKRPPRGDLRVNLTPDHEKSPVQLFTQLPLGDCWRDADLLPVFEYVYKCRHTRIPDEWQSVMSNFHKELETRQHKGPSFQKNEC
;
A
#
# COMPACT_ATOMS: atom_id res chain seq x y z
N MET A 1 17.56 4.24 8.73
CA MET A 1 16.78 5.04 7.77
C MET A 1 17.21 4.66 6.35
N GLY A 2 16.27 4.48 5.43
CA GLY A 2 16.56 4.08 4.05
C GLY A 2 17.17 5.22 3.23
N LYS A 3 17.84 4.89 2.11
CA LYS A 3 18.56 5.88 1.30
C LYS A 3 17.66 7.00 0.76
N VAL A 4 16.42 6.68 0.40
CA VAL A 4 15.43 7.70 -0.06
C VAL A 4 15.12 8.69 1.07
N SER A 5 14.82 8.18 2.26
CA SER A 5 14.52 8.99 3.43
C SER A 5 15.71 9.85 3.86
N GLN A 6 16.93 9.29 3.85
CA GLN A 6 18.17 10.04 4.10
C GLN A 6 18.36 11.16 3.06
N LYS A 7 18.12 10.86 1.78
CA LYS A 7 18.20 11.85 0.70
C LYS A 7 17.22 12.99 0.91
N TRP A 8 15.96 12.68 1.20
CA TRP A 8 14.91 13.67 1.41
C TRP A 8 15.19 14.54 2.64
N HIS A 9 15.69 13.93 3.72
CA HIS A 9 16.12 14.68 4.89
C HIS A 9 17.28 15.64 4.58
N SER A 10 18.27 15.20 3.81
CA SER A 10 19.40 16.05 3.37
C SER A 10 18.97 17.22 2.48
N LEU A 11 17.79 17.12 1.86
CA LEU A 11 17.18 18.17 1.03
C LEU A 11 16.24 19.08 1.85
N GLY A 12 16.23 18.97 3.18
CA GLY A 12 15.48 19.84 4.09
C GLY A 12 14.07 19.38 4.43
N HIS A 13 13.65 18.17 4.02
CA HIS A 13 12.32 17.66 4.34
C HIS A 13 12.27 17.03 5.74
N THR A 14 11.11 17.14 6.40
CA THR A 14 10.79 16.31 7.56
C THR A 14 10.39 14.92 7.06
N VAL A 15 11.05 13.89 7.57
CA VAL A 15 10.85 12.52 7.09
C VAL A 15 10.53 11.59 8.25
N ALA A 16 9.41 10.86 8.14
CA ALA A 16 9.13 9.69 8.94
C ALA A 16 9.40 8.43 8.12
N SER A 17 9.93 7.37 8.75
CA SER A 17 10.15 6.08 8.08
C SER A 17 9.55 4.98 8.92
N PHE A 18 8.78 4.10 8.27
CA PHE A 18 8.18 2.92 8.87
C PHE A 18 8.69 1.69 8.14
N ASP A 19 9.37 0.79 8.86
CA ASP A 19 9.90 -0.44 8.29
C ASP A 19 9.93 -1.53 9.36
N TYR A 20 9.45 -2.72 9.00
CA TYR A 20 9.46 -3.90 9.88
C TYR A 20 10.86 -4.21 10.40
N ASP A 21 11.90 -3.99 9.59
CA ASP A 21 13.28 -4.26 9.97
C ASP A 21 13.85 -3.24 10.98
N TYR A 22 13.19 -2.10 11.20
CA TYR A 22 13.61 -1.15 12.26
C TYR A 22 13.14 -1.57 13.64
N SER A 23 11.93 -2.11 13.75
CA SER A 23 11.40 -2.65 14.99
C SER A 23 10.28 -3.65 14.69
N LYS A 24 10.56 -4.94 14.84
CA LYS A 24 9.58 -5.99 14.56
C LYS A 24 8.35 -5.94 15.47
N GLU A 25 8.52 -5.41 16.68
CA GLU A 25 7.47 -5.31 17.69
C GLU A 25 6.56 -4.09 17.45
N ASN A 26 7.16 -2.96 17.07
CA ASN A 26 6.45 -1.68 16.97
C ASN A 26 6.11 -1.26 15.53
N MET A 27 6.80 -1.80 14.53
CA MET A 27 6.64 -1.47 13.11
C MET A 27 6.22 -2.66 12.25
N ASP A 28 5.55 -3.67 12.85
CA ASP A 28 4.79 -4.65 12.06
C ASP A 28 3.46 -4.04 11.60
N PHE A 29 3.38 -3.70 10.32
CA PHE A 29 2.18 -3.16 9.67
C PHE A 29 0.93 -4.04 9.86
N LEU A 30 1.12 -5.34 10.07
CA LEU A 30 0.03 -6.30 10.30
C LEU A 30 -0.35 -6.46 11.76
N SER A 31 0.44 -5.95 12.70
CA SER A 31 0.06 -5.85 14.11
C SER A 31 -0.91 -4.68 14.34
N VAL A 32 -1.62 -4.70 15.48
CA VAL A 32 -2.48 -3.57 15.88
C VAL A 32 -1.64 -2.32 16.15
N SER A 33 -0.56 -2.44 16.92
CA SER A 33 0.33 -1.33 17.28
C SER A 33 0.98 -0.70 16.05
N GLY A 34 1.56 -1.52 15.15
CA GLY A 34 2.21 -1.01 13.95
C GLY A 34 1.24 -0.37 12.96
N PHE A 35 0.01 -0.89 12.83
CA PHE A 35 -1.02 -0.26 12.01
C PHE A 35 -1.52 1.08 12.60
N LEU A 36 -1.65 1.18 13.92
CA LEU A 36 -1.98 2.45 14.57
C LEU A 36 -0.84 3.47 14.48
N LEU A 37 0.41 3.01 14.58
CA LEU A 37 1.58 3.88 14.46
C LEU A 37 1.68 4.51 13.07
N ILE A 38 1.44 3.73 12.00
CA ILE A 38 1.44 4.27 10.64
C ILE A 38 0.25 5.19 10.38
N LEU A 39 -0.94 4.88 10.91
CA LEU A 39 -2.09 5.78 10.84
C LEU A 39 -1.80 7.10 11.56
N TYR A 40 -1.19 7.05 12.74
CA TYR A 40 -0.73 8.25 13.44
C TYR A 40 0.25 9.06 12.59
N ALA A 41 1.24 8.41 11.97
CA ALA A 41 2.19 9.09 11.10
C ALA A 41 1.51 9.78 9.90
N ILE A 42 0.52 9.11 9.28
CA ILE A 42 -0.28 9.69 8.19
C ILE A 42 -1.09 10.90 8.69
N LEU A 43 -1.77 10.76 9.82
CA LEU A 43 -2.58 11.86 10.40
C LEU A 43 -1.75 13.10 10.74
N ASN A 44 -0.43 12.94 10.95
CA ASN A 44 0.51 14.03 11.19
C ASN A 44 1.23 14.54 9.93
N MET A 45 0.87 14.05 8.74
CA MET A 45 1.42 14.57 7.48
C MET A 45 0.96 16.00 7.24
N ALA A 46 1.89 16.85 6.82
CA ALA A 46 1.55 18.20 6.35
C ALA A 46 0.72 18.12 5.06
N PRO A 47 -0.14 19.13 4.78
CA PRO A 47 -0.85 19.20 3.51
C PRO A 47 0.09 19.03 2.32
N ARG A 48 -0.32 18.24 1.33
CA ARG A 48 0.48 17.92 0.13
C ARG A 48 1.77 17.16 0.41
N ALA A 49 1.98 16.57 1.58
CA ALA A 49 3.15 15.71 1.80
C ALA A 49 3.09 14.44 0.93
N LEU A 50 4.26 13.84 0.64
CA LEU A 50 4.37 12.58 -0.11
C LEU A 50 4.50 11.38 0.82
N SER A 51 3.69 10.35 0.56
CA SER A 51 3.78 9.05 1.20
C SER A 51 4.27 7.97 0.21
N LEU A 52 5.46 7.40 0.45
CA LEU A 52 6.03 6.32 -0.37
C LEU A 52 5.79 4.96 0.28
N TRP A 53 5.16 4.04 -0.46
CA TRP A 53 4.75 2.72 0.00
C TRP A 53 5.43 1.61 -0.80
N ALA A 54 5.84 0.55 -0.09
CA ALA A 54 6.50 -0.62 -0.68
C ALA A 54 6.06 -1.90 0.07
N PRO A 55 4.79 -2.31 -0.02
CA PRO A 55 4.32 -3.50 0.68
C PRO A 55 5.02 -4.75 0.14
N ASP A 56 5.08 -5.80 0.96
CA ASP A 56 5.72 -7.05 0.59
C ASP A 56 5.14 -7.61 -0.71
N CYS A 57 5.99 -7.72 -1.73
CA CYS A 57 5.65 -8.26 -3.05
C CYS A 57 5.72 -9.79 -3.11
N GLY A 58 6.14 -10.45 -2.02
CA GLY A 58 6.48 -11.86 -1.95
C GLY A 58 5.38 -12.78 -2.49
N SER A 59 4.12 -12.52 -2.16
CA SER A 59 2.99 -13.34 -2.65
C SER A 59 2.44 -12.91 -4.02
N TRP A 60 2.74 -11.68 -4.46
CA TRP A 60 2.13 -11.02 -5.62
C TRP A 60 2.95 -11.14 -6.91
N GLY A 61 4.25 -11.34 -6.78
CA GLY A 61 5.19 -11.45 -7.89
C GLY A 61 5.16 -12.79 -8.61
N ILE A 62 5.63 -12.80 -9.86
CA ILE A 62 5.75 -14.00 -10.72
C ILE A 62 6.39 -15.21 -10.00
N PRO A 63 7.51 -15.07 -9.26
CA PRO A 63 8.16 -16.24 -8.64
C PRO A 63 7.28 -17.00 -7.64
N CYS A 64 6.28 -16.35 -7.05
CA CYS A 64 5.43 -16.97 -6.04
C CYS A 64 4.06 -17.39 -6.59
N ARG A 65 3.67 -16.98 -7.82
CA ARG A 65 2.31 -17.25 -8.33
C ARG A 65 1.89 -18.72 -8.29
N GLY A 66 2.82 -19.64 -8.59
CA GLY A 66 2.54 -21.08 -8.51
C GLY A 66 2.25 -21.55 -7.08
N THR A 67 2.96 -21.00 -6.10
CA THR A 67 2.79 -21.34 -4.67
C THR A 67 1.61 -20.59 -4.05
N SER A 68 1.43 -19.31 -4.35
CA SER A 68 0.32 -18.51 -3.83
C SER A 68 -1.01 -18.82 -4.52
N MET A 69 -0.97 -19.54 -5.65
CA MET A 69 -2.10 -19.82 -6.53
C MET A 69 -2.83 -18.55 -7.00
N ARG A 70 -2.12 -17.41 -7.01
CA ARG A 70 -2.65 -16.15 -7.52
C ARG A 70 -2.64 -16.14 -9.04
N SER A 71 -3.76 -15.73 -9.62
CA SER A 71 -3.90 -15.48 -11.05
C SER A 71 -4.69 -14.19 -11.26
N TYR A 72 -4.90 -13.79 -12.51
CA TYR A 72 -5.70 -12.59 -12.81
C TYR A 72 -7.18 -12.76 -12.40
N ILE A 73 -7.69 -13.99 -12.51
CA ILE A 73 -9.07 -14.36 -12.13
C ILE A 73 -9.18 -14.83 -10.66
N ASN A 74 -8.07 -15.21 -10.03
CA ASN A 74 -7.97 -15.50 -8.61
C ASN A 74 -6.90 -14.62 -7.96
N PRO A 75 -7.14 -13.29 -7.87
CA PRO A 75 -6.13 -12.36 -7.36
C PRO A 75 -5.81 -12.61 -5.89
N ASP A 76 -6.75 -13.12 -5.10
CA ASP A 76 -6.61 -13.37 -3.66
C ASP A 76 -5.82 -14.65 -3.33
N GLY A 77 -5.59 -15.53 -4.31
CA GLY A 77 -4.78 -16.73 -4.18
C GLY A 77 -5.42 -17.80 -3.27
N TYR A 78 -4.60 -18.72 -2.77
CA TYR A 78 -5.04 -19.74 -1.82
C TYR A 78 -4.85 -19.25 -0.38
N VAL A 79 -5.88 -18.63 0.18
CA VAL A 79 -5.85 -17.95 1.49
C VAL A 79 -5.59 -18.87 2.68
N ALA A 80 -5.72 -20.19 2.53
CA ALA A 80 -5.32 -21.14 3.56
C ALA A 80 -3.80 -21.12 3.82
N TYR A 81 -3.00 -20.60 2.88
CA TYR A 81 -1.59 -20.30 3.15
C TYR A 81 -1.46 -18.98 3.90
N GLY A 82 -0.91 -19.04 5.13
CA GLY A 82 -0.80 -17.87 6.00
C GLY A 82 -0.11 -16.66 5.37
N PHE A 83 0.91 -16.86 4.51
CA PHE A 83 1.58 -15.76 3.82
C PHE A 83 0.70 -15.09 2.74
N VAL A 84 -0.25 -15.82 2.15
CA VAL A 84 -1.24 -15.30 1.20
C VAL A 84 -2.29 -14.47 1.94
N ALA A 85 -2.84 -15.00 3.04
CA ALA A 85 -3.79 -14.29 3.89
C ALA A 85 -3.18 -12.99 4.45
N ARG A 86 -1.97 -13.06 5.00
CA ARG A 86 -1.24 -11.87 5.50
C ARG A 86 -1.00 -10.83 4.41
N ALA A 87 -0.68 -11.25 3.19
CA ALA A 87 -0.52 -10.34 2.08
C ALA A 87 -1.84 -9.66 1.67
N ASN A 88 -2.98 -10.37 1.66
CA ASN A 88 -4.29 -9.75 1.39
C ASN A 88 -4.65 -8.73 2.48
N MET A 89 -4.40 -9.08 3.74
CA MET A 89 -4.58 -8.15 4.86
C MET A 89 -3.70 -6.90 4.74
N MET A 90 -2.43 -7.06 4.34
CA MET A 90 -1.53 -5.94 4.09
C MET A 90 -2.10 -4.98 3.04
N ILE A 91 -2.61 -5.50 1.91
CA ILE A 91 -3.14 -4.62 0.85
C ILE A 91 -4.47 -3.98 1.25
N SER A 92 -5.30 -4.68 2.03
CA SER A 92 -6.54 -4.12 2.57
C SER A 92 -6.25 -2.96 3.52
N ARG A 93 -5.33 -3.15 4.48
CA ARG A 93 -4.87 -2.10 5.40
C ARG A 93 -4.18 -0.94 4.68
N LEU A 94 -3.31 -1.24 3.71
CA LEU A 94 -2.67 -0.24 2.86
C LEU A 94 -3.71 0.62 2.14
N THR A 95 -4.73 0.00 1.56
CA THR A 95 -5.77 0.73 0.83
C THR A 95 -6.51 1.69 1.77
N LEU A 96 -6.78 1.30 3.01
CA LEU A 96 -7.35 2.20 4.03
C LEU A 96 -6.40 3.36 4.37
N CYS A 97 -5.11 3.10 4.53
CA CYS A 97 -4.12 4.16 4.69
C CYS A 97 -4.13 5.14 3.49
N LEU A 98 -4.23 4.65 2.26
CA LEU A 98 -4.29 5.49 1.07
C LEU A 98 -5.57 6.34 1.03
N LEU A 99 -6.71 5.84 1.52
CA LEU A 99 -7.92 6.66 1.68
C LEU A 99 -7.65 7.86 2.60
N VAL A 100 -6.99 7.63 3.74
CA VAL A 100 -6.64 8.71 4.68
C VAL A 100 -5.65 9.69 4.04
N VAL A 101 -4.59 9.21 3.39
CA VAL A 101 -3.61 10.06 2.68
C VAL A 101 -4.31 10.97 1.66
N VAL A 102 -5.19 10.42 0.82
CA VAL A 102 -5.91 11.22 -0.19
C VAL A 102 -6.89 12.20 0.49
N SER A 103 -7.55 11.79 1.58
CA SER A 103 -8.46 12.68 2.33
C SER A 103 -7.77 13.92 2.90
N GLN A 104 -6.46 13.83 3.17
CA GLN A 104 -5.64 14.95 3.66
C GLN A 104 -5.00 15.77 2.53
N SER A 105 -5.45 15.58 1.28
CA SER A 105 -4.85 16.22 0.09
C SER A 105 -3.35 15.94 -0.03
N CYS A 106 -2.91 14.75 0.40
CA CYS A 106 -1.53 14.31 0.33
C CYS A 106 -1.30 13.42 -0.90
N PHE A 107 -0.03 13.32 -1.30
CA PHE A 107 0.39 12.47 -2.40
C PHE A 107 0.75 11.07 -1.91
N TYR A 108 0.56 10.06 -2.76
CA TYR A 108 1.07 8.73 -2.52
C TYR A 108 1.73 8.14 -3.76
N LEU A 109 2.71 7.27 -3.52
CA LEU A 109 3.32 6.39 -4.51
C LEU A 109 3.42 4.99 -3.93
N LEU A 110 2.85 4.02 -4.62
CA LEU A 110 2.88 2.60 -4.27
C LEU A 110 3.78 1.85 -5.25
N GLU A 111 4.93 1.35 -4.79
CA GLU A 111 5.82 0.53 -5.60
C GLU A 111 5.42 -0.94 -5.57
N GLN A 112 5.54 -1.59 -6.73
CA GLN A 112 5.70 -3.04 -6.83
C GLN A 112 6.64 -3.40 -7.98
N PRO A 113 7.08 -4.67 -8.05
CA PRO A 113 7.53 -5.25 -9.30
C PRO A 113 6.48 -5.08 -10.41
N ALA A 114 6.90 -4.72 -11.63
CA ALA A 114 6.00 -4.51 -12.76
C ALA A 114 5.00 -5.65 -13.07
N PRO A 115 5.34 -6.95 -12.87
CA PRO A 115 4.38 -8.03 -13.06
C PRO A 115 3.60 -8.40 -11.79
N SER A 116 3.55 -7.54 -10.77
CA SER A 116 2.77 -7.80 -9.55
C SER A 116 1.28 -7.90 -9.87
N LEU A 117 0.58 -8.83 -9.22
CA LEU A 117 -0.88 -8.95 -9.26
C LEU A 117 -1.60 -8.07 -8.22
N LEU A 118 -0.86 -7.29 -7.41
CA LEU A 118 -1.43 -6.43 -6.37
C LEU A 118 -2.56 -5.53 -6.91
N VAL A 119 -2.39 -4.99 -8.13
CA VAL A 119 -3.41 -4.13 -8.77
C VAL A 119 -4.78 -4.78 -8.93
N ARG A 120 -4.84 -6.12 -8.87
CA ARG A 120 -6.07 -6.92 -8.97
C ARG A 120 -6.68 -7.29 -7.62
N HIS A 121 -6.05 -6.91 -6.51
CA HIS A 121 -6.65 -7.09 -5.20
C HIS A 121 -7.92 -6.24 -5.09
N LYS A 122 -9.04 -6.86 -4.71
CA LYS A 122 -10.39 -6.25 -4.75
C LYS A 122 -10.47 -4.85 -4.14
N ARG A 123 -9.78 -4.62 -3.00
CA ARG A 123 -9.78 -3.32 -2.30
C ARG A 123 -9.03 -2.26 -3.08
N PHE A 124 -7.86 -2.62 -3.58
CA PHE A 124 -6.99 -1.67 -4.28
C PHE A 124 -7.51 -1.38 -5.69
N GLU A 125 -8.10 -2.39 -6.34
CA GLU A 125 -8.82 -2.20 -7.60
C GLU A 125 -10.03 -1.29 -7.43
N TRP A 126 -10.86 -1.51 -6.39
CA TRP A 126 -11.97 -0.62 -6.05
C TRP A 126 -11.46 0.82 -5.82
N PHE A 127 -10.40 1.00 -5.04
CA PHE A 127 -9.80 2.31 -4.80
C PHE A 127 -9.36 2.99 -6.11
N CYS A 128 -8.65 2.28 -6.98
CA CYS A 128 -8.19 2.80 -8.27
C CYS A 128 -9.33 3.19 -9.22
N ASN A 129 -10.43 2.43 -9.20
CA ASN A 129 -11.52 2.60 -10.15
C ASN A 129 -12.61 3.56 -9.65
N ARG A 130 -12.86 3.60 -8.33
CA ARG A 130 -14.01 4.30 -7.74
C ARG A 130 -13.63 5.49 -6.87
N VAL A 131 -12.43 5.51 -6.29
CA VAL A 131 -12.09 6.50 -5.26
C VAL A 131 -11.10 7.52 -5.76
N ALA A 132 -9.98 7.10 -6.36
CA ALA A 132 -8.88 8.02 -6.67
C ALA A 132 -8.57 8.09 -8.17
N TRP A 133 -8.09 9.24 -8.63
CA TRP A 133 -7.41 9.34 -9.92
C TRP A 133 -5.99 8.75 -9.82
N VAL A 134 -5.84 7.50 -10.27
CA VAL A 134 -4.58 6.76 -10.16
C VAL A 134 -3.84 6.73 -11.49
N PHE A 135 -2.64 7.29 -11.50
CA PHE A 135 -1.66 7.15 -12.57
C PHE A 135 -0.84 5.88 -12.35
N PHE A 136 -0.18 5.39 -13.40
CA PHE A 136 0.83 4.35 -13.24
C PHE A 136 2.02 4.60 -14.16
N THR A 137 3.23 4.33 -13.66
CA THR A 137 4.47 4.43 -14.44
C THR A 137 5.31 3.18 -14.24
N ARG A 138 5.73 2.57 -15.34
CA ARG A 138 6.67 1.44 -15.33
C ARG A 138 8.05 1.94 -15.68
N PHE A 139 9.04 1.62 -14.87
CA PHE A 139 10.41 2.08 -15.09
C PHE A 139 11.43 0.99 -14.72
N TRP A 140 12.66 1.17 -15.15
CA TRP A 140 13.78 0.30 -14.77
C TRP A 140 14.48 0.90 -13.57
N MET A 141 14.60 0.16 -12.47
CA MET A 141 15.31 0.66 -11.28
C MET A 141 16.77 1.02 -11.59
N LEU A 142 17.38 0.36 -12.58
CA LEU A 142 18.72 0.67 -13.10
C LEU A 142 18.88 2.13 -13.57
N HIS A 143 17.84 2.72 -14.17
CA HIS A 143 17.85 4.12 -14.61
C HIS A 143 17.96 5.12 -13.45
N HIS A 144 17.76 4.64 -12.23
CA HIS A 144 17.79 5.40 -10.99
C HIS A 144 18.85 4.85 -10.01
N GLY A 145 19.84 4.10 -10.50
CA GLY A 145 20.95 3.60 -9.69
C GLY A 145 20.70 2.28 -8.97
N GLY A 146 19.65 1.54 -9.33
CA GLY A 146 19.45 0.17 -8.85
C GLY A 146 20.52 -0.80 -9.36
N SER A 147 20.81 -1.86 -8.62
CA SER A 147 21.84 -2.86 -8.97
C SER A 147 21.33 -4.01 -9.85
N SER A 148 20.01 -4.12 -10.03
CA SER A 148 19.38 -5.16 -10.83
C SER A 148 18.46 -4.56 -11.88
N SER A 149 18.33 -5.26 -13.01
CA SER A 149 17.36 -4.95 -14.07
C SER A 149 15.91 -5.27 -13.66
N LYS A 150 15.56 -5.09 -12.39
CA LYS A 150 14.18 -5.16 -11.91
C LYS A 150 13.39 -4.03 -12.56
N ARG A 151 12.32 -4.41 -13.26
CA ARG A 151 11.30 -3.48 -13.71
C ARG A 151 10.30 -3.26 -12.58
N SER A 152 10.10 -2.01 -12.22
CA SER A 152 9.16 -1.58 -11.19
C SER A 152 7.97 -0.87 -11.82
N VAL A 153 6.90 -0.77 -11.04
CA VAL A 153 5.74 0.03 -11.35
C VAL A 153 5.41 0.86 -10.11
N PHE A 154 5.08 2.13 -10.32
CA PHE A 154 4.39 2.94 -9.33
C PHE A 154 2.93 3.10 -9.70
N TRP A 155 2.07 3.09 -8.69
CA TRP A 155 0.72 3.65 -8.73
C TRP A 155 0.64 4.84 -7.78
N GLY A 156 0.03 5.93 -8.21
CA GLY A 156 -0.01 7.16 -7.41
C GLY A 156 -0.96 8.19 -7.97
N ASN A 157 -1.19 9.26 -7.21
CA ASN A 157 -1.92 10.45 -7.67
C ASN A 157 -1.01 11.53 -8.29
N LEU A 158 0.30 11.28 -8.39
CA LEU A 158 1.27 12.17 -9.03
C LEU A 158 1.34 11.94 -10.54
N SER A 159 0.76 12.83 -11.33
CA SER A 159 0.86 12.74 -12.80
C SER A 159 2.28 13.01 -13.32
N ALA A 160 3.09 13.80 -12.61
CA ALA A 160 4.49 14.05 -12.96
C ALA A 160 5.38 12.78 -12.86
N MET A 161 4.91 11.69 -12.24
CA MET A 161 5.71 10.48 -12.07
C MET A 161 6.01 9.73 -13.39
N ASN A 162 5.39 10.11 -14.51
CA ASN A 162 5.76 9.63 -15.85
C ASN A 162 7.25 9.91 -16.17
N ALA A 163 7.85 10.94 -15.56
CA ALA A 163 9.27 11.25 -15.71
C ALA A 163 10.23 10.14 -15.22
N LEU A 164 9.73 9.14 -14.47
CA LEU A 164 10.52 7.98 -14.08
C LEU A 164 10.79 7.02 -15.24
N ASP A 165 9.94 6.98 -16.27
CA ASP A 165 10.18 6.13 -17.43
C ASP A 165 11.20 6.78 -18.36
N LYS A 166 12.48 6.43 -18.20
CA LYS A 166 13.57 6.82 -19.11
C LYS A 166 13.68 5.92 -20.35
N GLY A 167 12.62 5.21 -20.70
CA GLY A 167 12.54 4.36 -21.88
C GLY A 167 13.09 2.94 -21.69
N LYS A 168 13.03 2.17 -22.79
CA LYS A 168 13.44 0.76 -22.81
C LYS A 168 14.96 0.64 -22.67
N MET A 169 15.42 -0.25 -21.79
CA MET A 169 16.82 -0.69 -21.80
C MET A 169 17.01 -1.84 -22.80
N THR A 170 18.05 -1.78 -23.60
CA THR A 170 18.49 -2.89 -24.47
C THR A 170 19.00 -4.07 -23.64
N HIS A 171 19.10 -5.24 -24.25
CA HIS A 171 19.68 -6.41 -23.58
C HIS A 171 21.15 -6.16 -23.19
N ALA A 172 21.94 -5.57 -24.09
CA ALA A 172 23.35 -5.25 -23.86
C ALA A 172 23.52 -4.31 -22.65
N GLU A 173 22.75 -3.23 -22.58
CA GLU A 173 22.80 -2.30 -21.45
C GLU A 173 22.40 -2.96 -20.13
N ARG A 174 21.35 -3.81 -20.14
CA ARG A 174 20.94 -4.55 -18.94
C ARG A 174 22.06 -5.46 -18.45
N MET A 175 22.72 -6.19 -19.35
CA MET A 175 23.83 -7.08 -19.00
C MET A 175 25.03 -6.31 -18.48
N ALA A 176 25.35 -5.15 -19.08
CA ALA A 176 26.46 -4.32 -18.66
C ALA A 176 26.24 -3.65 -17.29
N LYS A 177 25.02 -3.21 -16.99
CA LYS A 177 24.70 -2.46 -15.76
C LYS A 177 24.20 -3.33 -14.60
N THR A 178 23.72 -4.54 -14.87
CA THR A 178 23.22 -5.44 -13.80
C THR A 178 24.39 -6.03 -13.03
N THR A 179 24.55 -5.64 -11.77
CA THR A 179 25.58 -6.18 -10.88
C THR A 179 25.06 -7.31 -9.99
N VAL A 180 23.74 -7.39 -9.79
CA VAL A 180 23.10 -8.41 -8.93
C VAL A 180 22.05 -9.20 -9.70
N LYS A 181 22.19 -10.53 -9.73
CA LYS A 181 21.19 -11.46 -10.30
C LYS A 181 20.28 -11.98 -9.19
N THR A 182 19.02 -11.59 -9.19
CA THR A 182 18.05 -11.96 -8.14
C THR A 182 17.40 -13.33 -8.34
N THR A 183 17.60 -13.96 -9.49
CA THR A 183 17.01 -15.27 -9.82
C THR A 183 18.04 -16.17 -10.48
N ARG A 184 17.90 -17.48 -10.26
CA ARG A 184 18.61 -18.52 -11.02
C ARG A 184 17.61 -19.43 -11.73
N SER A 185 17.91 -19.83 -12.95
CA SER A 185 17.16 -20.87 -13.68
C SER A 185 17.77 -22.24 -13.40
N TYR A 186 16.95 -23.29 -13.36
CA TYR A 186 17.39 -24.69 -13.26
C TYR A 186 16.39 -25.60 -14.00
N PHE A 187 16.77 -26.83 -14.31
CA PHE A 187 15.84 -27.85 -14.82
C PHE A 187 15.44 -28.78 -13.67
N ASP A 188 14.14 -29.05 -13.52
CA ASP A 188 13.66 -30.02 -12.53
C ASP A 188 13.87 -31.47 -12.99
N LYS A 189 13.55 -32.45 -12.14
CA LYS A 189 13.68 -33.88 -12.45
C LYS A 189 12.86 -34.32 -13.68
N ALA A 190 11.86 -33.53 -14.09
CA ALA A 190 11.01 -33.79 -15.25
C ALA A 190 11.51 -33.03 -16.50
N GLY A 191 12.72 -32.45 -16.48
CA GLY A 191 13.28 -31.69 -17.59
C GLY A 191 12.61 -30.34 -17.83
N ARG A 192 11.78 -29.85 -16.90
CA ARG A 192 11.09 -28.56 -17.06
C ARG A 192 11.95 -27.45 -16.53
N ARG A 193 12.07 -26.36 -17.29
CA ARG A 193 12.77 -25.15 -16.85
C ARG A 193 12.00 -24.49 -15.70
N ARG A 194 12.67 -24.29 -14.58
CA ARG A 194 12.22 -23.60 -13.38
C ARG A 194 13.14 -22.43 -13.08
N PHE A 195 12.69 -21.54 -12.20
CA PHE A 195 13.54 -20.50 -11.63
C PHE A 195 13.22 -20.34 -10.15
N VAL A 196 14.21 -19.88 -9.39
CA VAL A 196 14.07 -19.59 -7.97
C VAL A 196 14.76 -18.28 -7.64
N GLY A 197 14.17 -17.51 -6.74
CA GLY A 197 14.77 -16.30 -6.19
C GLY A 197 16.00 -16.63 -5.34
N GLN A 198 17.06 -15.83 -5.48
CA GLN A 198 18.24 -15.95 -4.61
C GLN A 198 18.04 -15.07 -3.38
N LYS A 199 17.88 -15.68 -2.20
CA LYS A 199 17.42 -15.00 -0.97
C LYS A 199 18.30 -13.81 -0.57
N LYS A 200 19.63 -13.94 -0.69
CA LYS A 200 20.60 -12.90 -0.29
C LYS A 200 20.51 -11.68 -1.23
N GLU A 201 20.46 -11.93 -2.52
CA GLU A 201 20.40 -10.95 -3.60
C GLU A 201 19.04 -10.26 -3.65
N LEU A 202 17.96 -11.01 -3.40
CA LEU A 202 16.64 -10.42 -3.26
C LEU A 202 16.61 -9.43 -2.10
N LYS A 203 17.13 -9.81 -0.93
CA LYS A 203 17.19 -8.93 0.23
C LYS A 203 18.04 -7.68 -0.03
N SER A 204 19.19 -7.82 -0.70
CA SER A 204 20.03 -6.65 -1.01
C SER A 204 19.39 -5.68 -2.02
N THR A 205 18.45 -6.16 -2.83
CA THR A 205 17.71 -5.33 -3.81
C THR A 205 16.42 -4.71 -3.27
N GLN A 206 16.09 -4.92 -1.98
CA GLN A 206 14.90 -4.31 -1.35
C GLN A 206 15.11 -2.82 -1.05
N ALA A 207 16.35 -2.38 -0.83
CA ALA A 207 16.64 -0.98 -0.55
C ALA A 207 16.58 -0.13 -1.84
N TYR A 208 15.84 0.97 -1.78
CA TYR A 208 15.80 1.93 -2.88
C TYR A 208 17.16 2.61 -3.09
N PRO A 209 17.57 2.84 -4.35
CA PRO A 209 18.77 3.59 -4.65
C PRO A 209 18.56 5.08 -4.37
N GLU A 210 19.65 5.80 -4.05
CA GLU A 210 19.60 7.24 -3.82
C GLU A 210 19.12 8.01 -5.06
N GLY A 211 19.51 7.57 -6.26
CA GLY A 211 19.07 8.17 -7.51
C GLY A 211 17.55 8.15 -7.70
N LEU A 212 16.86 7.13 -7.17
CA LEU A 212 15.40 7.12 -7.14
C LEU A 212 14.88 8.18 -6.18
N GLY A 213 15.50 8.32 -5.00
CA GLY A 213 15.15 9.36 -4.02
C GLY A 213 15.24 10.76 -4.61
N GLN A 214 16.29 11.04 -5.40
CA GLN A 214 16.41 12.31 -6.15
C GLN A 214 15.31 12.46 -7.19
N SER A 215 15.06 11.45 -8.03
CA SER A 215 14.02 11.53 -9.06
C SER A 215 12.63 11.78 -8.46
N LEU A 216 12.31 11.11 -7.34
CA LEU A 216 11.05 11.31 -6.62
C LEU A 216 10.93 12.71 -6.03
N HIS A 217 12.04 13.25 -5.52
CA HIS A 217 12.08 14.63 -5.02
C HIS A 217 11.79 15.63 -6.15
N ASP A 218 12.44 15.46 -7.31
CA ASP A 218 12.24 16.38 -8.45
C ASP A 218 10.78 16.35 -8.95
N ILE A 219 10.18 15.16 -9.01
CA ILE A 219 8.76 14.96 -9.33
C ILE A 219 7.85 15.64 -8.29
N TYR A 220 8.17 15.47 -7.01
CA TYR A 220 7.42 16.08 -5.92
C TYR A 220 7.46 17.61 -5.99
N MET A 221 8.64 18.19 -6.17
CA MET A 221 8.80 19.64 -6.30
C MET A 221 8.08 20.20 -7.54
N GLU A 222 8.04 19.45 -8.64
CA GLU A 222 7.29 19.84 -9.82
C GLU A 222 5.76 19.79 -9.59
N GLU A 223 5.26 18.76 -8.90
CA GLU A 223 3.83 18.68 -8.57
C GLU A 223 3.42 19.79 -7.58
N LEU A 224 4.31 20.21 -6.67
CA LEU A 224 4.03 21.31 -5.74
C LEU A 224 3.74 22.65 -6.44
N LYS A 225 4.29 22.88 -7.63
CA LYS A 225 4.03 24.09 -8.44
C LYS A 225 2.63 24.12 -9.03
N ARG A 226 1.95 22.98 -9.10
CA ARG A 226 0.60 22.85 -9.65
C ARG A 226 -0.44 23.19 -8.60
N PRO A 227 -1.63 23.68 -9.00
CA PRO A 227 -2.74 23.87 -8.07
C PRO A 227 -3.13 22.52 -7.43
N PRO A 228 -3.59 22.52 -6.17
CA PRO A 228 -4.13 21.33 -5.53
C PRO A 228 -5.23 20.70 -6.39
N ARG A 229 -5.19 19.37 -6.54
CA ARG A 229 -6.20 18.61 -7.26
C ARG A 229 -7.16 17.95 -6.28
N GLY A 230 -8.45 17.97 -6.60
CA GLY A 230 -9.41 17.06 -5.99
C GLY A 230 -9.16 15.64 -6.51
N ASP A 231 -8.43 14.83 -5.74
CA ASP A 231 -8.07 13.47 -6.17
C ASP A 231 -9.19 12.45 -5.95
N LEU A 232 -10.24 12.83 -5.21
CA LEU A 232 -11.41 12.00 -4.96
C LEU A 232 -12.37 12.04 -6.16
N ARG A 233 -12.66 10.86 -6.72
CA ARG A 233 -13.66 10.59 -7.76
C ARG A 233 -15.08 10.41 -7.21
N VAL A 234 -15.23 10.49 -5.88
CA VAL A 234 -16.48 10.17 -5.22
C VAL A 234 -17.46 11.32 -5.45
N ASN A 235 -18.53 11.03 -6.21
CA ASN A 235 -19.66 11.94 -6.42
C ASN A 235 -20.62 11.89 -5.22
N LEU A 236 -20.10 12.13 -4.02
CA LEU A 236 -20.93 12.37 -2.84
C LEU A 236 -20.73 13.83 -2.47
N THR A 237 -21.80 14.61 -2.62
CA THR A 237 -21.88 15.94 -2.02
C THR A 237 -22.35 15.73 -0.60
N PRO A 238 -21.47 15.81 0.42
CA PRO A 238 -21.91 15.70 1.79
C PRO A 238 -22.90 16.82 2.08
N ASP A 239 -23.92 16.50 2.88
CA ASP A 239 -24.87 17.47 3.38
C ASP A 239 -24.13 18.43 4.33
N HIS A 240 -23.90 19.66 3.85
CA HIS A 240 -23.12 20.67 4.55
C HIS A 240 -23.82 21.22 5.82
N GLU A 241 -25.11 20.93 6.00
CA GLU A 241 -25.85 21.29 7.21
C GLU A 241 -25.63 20.30 8.35
N LYS A 242 -25.10 19.11 8.05
CA LYS A 242 -24.88 18.04 9.02
C LYS A 242 -23.45 18.05 9.57
N SER A 243 -23.33 17.78 10.86
CA SER A 243 -22.03 17.56 11.49
C SER A 243 -21.40 16.24 11.00
N PRO A 244 -20.06 16.07 11.09
CA PRO A 244 -19.40 14.81 10.75
C PRO A 244 -19.98 13.59 11.48
N VAL A 245 -20.39 13.77 12.74
CA VAL A 245 -21.05 12.73 13.56
C VAL A 245 -22.40 12.32 12.96
N GLN A 246 -23.21 13.29 12.54
CA GLN A 246 -24.51 13.05 11.91
C GLN A 246 -24.35 12.37 10.55
N LEU A 247 -23.41 12.84 9.74
CA LEU A 247 -23.07 12.22 8.46
C LEU A 247 -22.65 10.76 8.67
N PHE A 248 -21.75 10.48 9.62
CA PHE A 248 -21.30 9.12 9.90
C PHE A 248 -22.44 8.21 10.40
N THR A 249 -23.29 8.72 11.30
CA THR A 249 -24.42 7.95 11.87
C THR A 249 -25.44 7.54 10.81
N GLN A 250 -25.56 8.30 9.73
CA GLN A 250 -26.45 7.99 8.60
C GLN A 250 -25.87 6.95 7.64
N LEU A 251 -24.55 6.66 7.71
CA LEU A 251 -23.94 5.67 6.86
C LEU A 251 -24.30 4.26 7.35
N PRO A 252 -24.79 3.37 6.47
CA PRO A 252 -24.93 1.98 6.83
C PRO A 252 -23.53 1.38 7.12
N LEU A 253 -23.44 0.46 8.07
CA LEU A 253 -22.16 -0.19 8.41
C LEU A 253 -21.50 -0.88 7.20
N GLY A 254 -22.28 -1.36 6.24
CA GLY A 254 -21.78 -1.89 4.97
C GLY A 254 -20.79 -3.04 5.14
N ASP A 255 -19.75 -3.04 4.29
CA ASP A 255 -18.62 -3.96 4.35
C ASP A 255 -17.61 -3.51 5.42
N CYS A 256 -17.35 -4.36 6.41
CA CYS A 256 -16.44 -4.06 7.52
C CYS A 256 -14.97 -4.38 7.22
N TRP A 257 -14.61 -4.69 5.96
CA TRP A 257 -13.24 -5.01 5.55
C TRP A 257 -12.62 -6.13 6.40
N ARG A 258 -13.34 -7.25 6.53
CA ARG A 258 -12.90 -8.41 7.33
C ARG A 258 -11.49 -8.89 6.95
N ASP A 259 -11.13 -8.76 5.68
CA ASP A 259 -9.82 -9.06 5.13
C ASP A 259 -8.70 -8.15 5.67
N ALA A 260 -9.00 -6.95 6.17
CA ALA A 260 -8.06 -6.04 6.82
C ALA A 260 -7.86 -6.30 8.32
N ASP A 261 -8.65 -7.18 8.93
CA ASP A 261 -8.63 -7.47 10.36
C ASP A 261 -8.61 -6.20 11.23
N LEU A 262 -9.64 -5.36 11.05
CA LEU A 262 -9.75 -4.06 11.72
C LEU A 262 -10.42 -4.13 13.09
N LEU A 263 -11.14 -5.21 13.40
CA LEU A 263 -11.86 -5.28 14.67
C LEU A 263 -10.91 -5.19 15.86
N PRO A 264 -9.79 -5.94 15.94
CA PRO A 264 -8.84 -5.80 17.03
C PRO A 264 -8.26 -4.38 17.14
N VAL A 265 -8.11 -3.69 16.00
CA VAL A 265 -7.65 -2.29 15.94
C VAL A 265 -8.70 -1.37 16.56
N PHE A 266 -9.95 -1.51 16.15
CA PHE A 266 -11.07 -0.74 16.70
C PHE A 266 -11.21 -0.97 18.21
N GLU A 267 -11.21 -2.24 18.65
CA GLU A 267 -11.35 -2.59 20.05
C GLU A 267 -10.24 -2.01 20.90
N TYR A 268 -9.00 -2.04 20.40
CA TYR A 268 -7.87 -1.41 21.08
C TYR A 268 -8.12 0.08 21.27
N VAL A 269 -8.46 0.82 20.21
CA VAL A 269 -8.71 2.27 20.29
C VAL A 269 -9.90 2.59 21.20
N TYR A 270 -10.98 1.82 21.09
CA TYR A 270 -12.22 2.04 21.84
C TYR A 270 -12.08 1.74 23.33
N LYS A 271 -11.37 0.66 23.70
CA LYS A 271 -11.21 0.20 25.09
C LYS A 271 -9.95 0.78 25.77
N CYS A 272 -9.07 1.44 25.03
CA CYS A 272 -7.85 2.02 25.60
C CYS A 272 -8.17 3.21 26.50
N ARG A 273 -7.86 3.09 27.80
CA ARG A 273 -8.02 4.17 28.80
C ARG A 273 -7.22 5.44 28.51
N HIS A 274 -6.21 5.35 27.64
CA HIS A 274 -5.36 6.48 27.24
C HIS A 274 -5.86 7.15 25.96
N THR A 275 -6.88 6.58 25.31
CA THR A 275 -7.54 7.18 24.16
C THR A 275 -8.78 7.92 24.64
N ARG A 276 -8.88 9.21 24.30
CA ARG A 276 -10.07 10.02 24.58
C ARG A 276 -10.94 10.09 23.34
N ILE A 277 -12.13 9.48 23.41
CA ILE A 277 -13.18 9.65 22.40
C ILE A 277 -13.86 10.99 22.69
N PRO A 278 -14.02 11.89 21.69
CA PRO A 278 -14.78 13.12 21.89
C PRO A 278 -16.21 12.82 22.32
N ASP A 279 -16.80 13.68 23.14
CA ASP A 279 -18.09 13.41 23.80
C ASP A 279 -19.21 13.22 22.78
N GLU A 280 -19.19 13.97 21.69
CA GLU A 280 -20.12 13.87 20.57
C GLU A 280 -20.03 12.54 19.80
N TRP A 281 -18.91 11.82 19.91
CA TRP A 281 -18.71 10.51 19.27
C TRP A 281 -19.00 9.32 20.18
N GLN A 282 -19.17 9.50 21.50
CA GLN A 282 -19.28 8.38 22.45
C GLN A 282 -20.47 7.45 22.14
N SER A 283 -21.65 8.03 21.90
CA SER A 283 -22.87 7.26 21.59
C SER A 283 -22.75 6.52 20.26
N VAL A 284 -22.19 7.18 19.24
CA VAL A 284 -21.94 6.61 17.91
C VAL A 284 -21.00 5.43 18.00
N MET A 285 -19.86 5.58 18.68
CA MET A 285 -18.87 4.52 18.85
C MET A 285 -19.43 3.35 19.66
N SER A 286 -20.24 3.61 20.68
CA SER A 286 -20.93 2.56 21.45
C SER A 286 -21.92 1.77 20.59
N ASN A 287 -22.73 2.46 19.79
CA ASN A 287 -23.69 1.81 18.90
C ASN A 287 -22.99 0.99 17.81
N PHE A 288 -21.92 1.53 17.23
CA PHE A 288 -21.08 0.85 16.24
C PHE A 288 -20.44 -0.42 16.83
N HIS A 289 -19.93 -0.37 18.07
CA HIS A 289 -19.38 -1.54 18.75
C HIS A 289 -20.42 -2.65 18.92
N LYS A 290 -21.63 -2.31 19.39
CA LYS A 290 -22.75 -3.27 19.53
C LYS A 290 -23.17 -3.89 18.20
N GLU A 291 -23.20 -3.10 17.11
CA GLU A 291 -23.51 -3.62 15.78
C GLU A 291 -22.44 -4.61 15.29
N LEU A 292 -21.16 -4.29 15.50
CA LEU A 292 -20.04 -5.18 15.17
C LEU A 292 -20.13 -6.51 15.93
N GLU A 293 -20.36 -6.48 17.24
CA GLU A 293 -20.53 -7.69 18.06
C GLU A 293 -21.69 -8.54 17.55
N THR A 294 -22.84 -7.92 17.26
CA THR A 294 -24.02 -8.62 16.75
C THR A 294 -23.72 -9.37 15.45
N ARG A 295 -22.92 -8.79 14.55
CA ARG A 295 -22.54 -9.42 13.27
C ARG A 295 -21.53 -10.55 13.42
N GLN A 296 -20.68 -10.53 14.44
CA GLN A 296 -19.74 -11.63 14.68
C GLN A 296 -20.48 -12.91 15.10
N HIS A 297 -21.49 -12.77 15.97
CA HIS A 297 -22.25 -13.90 16.49
C HIS A 297 -23.13 -14.58 15.44
N LYS A 298 -23.64 -13.84 14.45
CA LYS A 298 -24.53 -14.38 13.41
C LYS A 298 -23.80 -15.17 12.31
N GLY A 299 -22.48 -15.30 12.38
CA GLY A 299 -21.67 -15.93 11.33
C GLY A 299 -21.79 -15.17 9.99
N PRO A 300 -21.11 -15.64 8.93
CA PRO A 300 -21.32 -15.11 7.58
C PRO A 300 -22.70 -15.56 7.07
N SER A 301 -23.76 -14.83 7.40
CA SER A 301 -25.00 -14.90 6.62
C SER A 301 -24.61 -14.50 5.19
N PHE A 302 -24.76 -15.41 4.22
CA PHE A 302 -24.60 -15.11 2.80
C PHE A 302 -25.63 -14.04 2.42
N GLN A 303 -25.31 -12.76 2.64
CA GLN A 303 -26.00 -11.68 1.99
C GLN A 303 -25.62 -11.77 0.51
N LYS A 304 -26.60 -12.10 -0.33
CA LYS A 304 -26.46 -11.96 -1.79
C LYS A 304 -26.15 -10.48 -2.03
N ASN A 305 -24.89 -10.16 -2.29
CA ASN A 305 -24.47 -8.79 -2.56
C ASN A 305 -25.15 -8.30 -3.83
N GLU A 306 -25.98 -7.27 -3.70
CA GLU A 306 -26.23 -6.32 -4.78
C GLU A 306 -24.95 -5.50 -4.92
N CYS A 307 -24.25 -5.67 -6.04
CA CYS A 307 -23.04 -4.91 -6.42
C CYS A 307 -23.42 -3.65 -7.20
#